data_AF-A0AAD8Q1U2-F1
#
_entry.id   AF-A0AAD8Q1U2-F1
#
_cell.length_a   1.000
_cell.length_b   1.000
_cell.length_c   1.000
_cell.angle_alpha   90.00
_cell.angle_beta   90.00
_cell.angle_gamma   90.00
#
_symmetry.space_group_name_H-M   'P 1'
#
loop_
_entity.id
_entity.type
_entity.pdbx_description
1 polymer ?
#
loop_
_entity_poly.entity_id
_entity_poly.type
_entity_poly.pdbx_seq_one_letter_code
_entity_poly.pdbx_strand_id
1 'polypeptide(L)'
;MTAVSLQCKIHNHHPEWSNVYNTTFIRWTTHNPKGLSDKDLKLAMICDALARDFGEVEVPPAAGVEGDGEATISCGIRGLADKAAGTAGDCCTPKK
;
A
#
# COMPACT_ATOMS: atom_id res chain seq x y z
N MET A 1 6.36 -6.77 17.27
CA MET A 1 5.20 -5.97 17.73
C MET A 1 5.56 -4.71 18.52
N THR A 2 6.44 -4.76 19.54
CA THR A 2 6.69 -3.62 20.47
C THR A 2 7.09 -2.31 19.77
N ALA A 3 7.96 -2.37 18.76
CA ALA A 3 8.35 -1.17 18.01
C ALA A 3 7.16 -0.51 17.30
N VAL A 4 6.28 -1.31 16.69
CA VAL A 4 5.03 -0.82 16.07
C VAL A 4 4.13 -0.19 17.12
N SER A 5 3.96 -0.81 18.29
CA SER A 5 3.15 -0.23 19.39
C SER A 5 3.62 1.14 19.83
N LEU A 6 4.94 1.36 19.90
CA LEU A 6 5.51 2.67 20.25
C LEU A 6 5.13 3.73 19.20
N GLN A 7 5.21 3.37 17.92
CA GLN A 7 4.84 4.27 16.82
C GLN A 7 3.34 4.60 16.84
N CYS A 8 2.48 3.61 17.09
CA CYS A 8 1.04 3.82 17.28
C CYS A 8 0.76 4.86 18.39
N LYS A 9 1.51 4.77 19.50
CA LYS A 9 1.38 5.72 20.62
C LYS A 9 1.81 7.14 20.23
N ILE A 10 2.91 7.29 19.51
CA ILE A 10 3.42 8.59 19.02
C ILE A 10 2.42 9.24 18.06
N HIS A 11 1.89 8.46 17.11
CA HIS A 11 0.94 8.95 16.10
C HIS A 11 -0.52 9.03 16.59
N ASN A 12 -0.77 8.59 17.82
CA ASN A 12 -2.11 8.47 18.42
C ASN A 12 -3.10 7.78 17.47
N HIS A 13 -2.69 6.66 16.89
CA HIS A 13 -3.46 5.88 15.92
C HIS A 13 -3.12 4.40 16.09
N HIS A 14 -4.12 3.55 16.25
CA HIS A 14 -3.93 2.16 16.68
C HIS A 14 -4.54 1.20 15.66
N PRO A 15 -3.85 0.09 15.31
CA PRO A 15 -4.36 -0.88 14.37
C PRO A 15 -5.35 -1.85 15.03
N GLU A 16 -6.18 -2.45 14.17
CA GLU A 16 -6.72 -3.80 14.33
C GLU A 16 -5.60 -4.85 14.27
N TRP A 17 -5.31 -5.70 15.25
CA TRP A 17 -4.32 -6.78 15.00
C TRP A 17 -4.59 -8.09 15.73
N SER A 18 -4.07 -9.18 15.18
CA SER A 18 -4.04 -10.50 15.82
C SER A 18 -2.65 -11.12 15.66
N ASN A 19 -2.15 -11.76 16.72
CA ASN A 19 -0.85 -12.42 16.71
C ASN A 19 -1.03 -13.91 17.03
N VAL A 20 -0.44 -14.77 16.19
CA VAL A 20 -0.36 -16.21 16.41
C VAL A 20 1.10 -16.60 16.33
N TYR A 21 1.71 -16.82 17.50
CA TYR A 21 3.12 -17.16 17.66
C TYR A 21 4.06 -16.15 16.99
N ASN A 22 4.56 -16.48 15.80
CA ASN A 22 5.50 -15.67 15.02
C ASN A 22 4.82 -14.82 13.93
N THR A 23 3.51 -14.95 13.73
CA THR A 23 2.79 -14.25 12.66
C THR A 23 1.83 -13.23 13.24
N THR A 24 2.03 -11.95 12.91
CA THR A 24 1.12 -10.85 13.30
C THR A 24 0.36 -10.32 12.08
N PHE A 25 -0.97 -10.44 12.11
CA PHE A 25 -1.85 -9.83 11.13
C PHE A 25 -2.26 -8.44 11.60
N ILE A 26 -2.06 -7.42 10.76
CA ILE A 26 -2.35 -6.02 11.07
C ILE A 26 -3.36 -5.49 10.06
N ARG A 27 -4.44 -4.88 10.57
CA ARG A 27 -5.47 -4.18 9.82
C ARG A 27 -5.52 -2.71 10.24
N TRP A 28 -5.16 -1.83 9.32
CA TRP A 28 -5.29 -0.38 9.51
C TRP A 28 -6.69 0.10 9.12
N THR A 29 -7.26 0.96 9.94
CA THR A 29 -8.53 1.64 9.69
C THR A 29 -8.62 2.86 10.58
N THR A 30 -9.34 3.88 10.13
CA THR A 30 -9.64 5.08 10.89
C THR A 30 -11.11 5.06 11.31
N HIS A 31 -11.34 5.21 12.62
CA HIS A 31 -12.69 5.29 13.18
C HIS A 31 -13.39 6.60 12.81
N ASN A 32 -12.65 7.72 12.81
CA ASN A 32 -13.17 9.03 12.46
C ASN A 32 -12.14 9.87 11.66
N PRO A 33 -12.45 10.28 10.42
CA PRO A 33 -13.62 9.86 9.62
C PRO A 33 -13.59 8.34 9.38
N LYS A 34 -14.77 7.74 9.30
CA LYS A 34 -14.89 6.28 9.14
C LYS A 34 -14.30 5.86 7.79
N GLY A 35 -13.33 4.95 7.79
CA GLY A 35 -12.69 4.46 6.58
C GLY A 35 -11.17 4.51 6.66
N LEU A 36 -10.50 4.73 5.53
CA LEU A 36 -9.05 4.91 5.49
C LEU A 36 -8.69 6.39 5.59
N SER A 37 -7.56 6.68 6.23
CA SER A 37 -6.95 8.01 6.26
C SER A 37 -5.44 7.94 6.04
N ASP A 38 -4.80 9.11 5.88
CA ASP A 38 -3.35 9.22 5.75
C ASP A 38 -2.58 8.63 6.94
N LYS A 39 -3.22 8.53 8.11
CA LYS A 39 -2.59 7.92 9.29
C LYS A 39 -2.41 6.41 9.11
N ASP A 40 -3.37 5.75 8.45
CA ASP A 40 -3.30 4.33 8.13
C ASP A 40 -2.11 4.06 7.21
N LEU A 41 -1.97 4.86 6.14
CA LEU A 41 -0.87 4.76 5.19
C LEU A 41 0.49 4.99 5.85
N LYS A 42 0.61 6.04 6.69
CA LYS A 42 1.85 6.36 7.40
C LYS A 42 2.29 5.22 8.32
N LEU A 43 1.38 4.68 9.13
CA LEU A 43 1.72 3.59 10.04
C LEU A 43 1.99 2.27 9.30
N ALA A 44 1.30 2.01 8.19
CA ALA A 44 1.61 0.87 7.33
C ALA A 44 3.06 0.94 6.77
N MET A 45 3.47 2.10 6.24
CA MET A 45 4.85 2.30 5.75
C MET A 45 5.90 2.14 6.85
N ILE A 46 5.60 2.62 8.07
CA ILE A 46 6.49 2.44 9.23
C ILE A 46 6.58 0.96 9.61
N CYS A 47 5.47 0.21 9.57
CA CYS A 47 5.49 -1.24 9.78
C CYS A 47 6.39 -1.94 8.75
N ASP A 48 6.29 -1.59 7.47
CA ASP A 48 7.11 -2.18 6.42
C ASP A 48 8.61 -1.88 6.63
N ALA A 49 8.94 -0.65 7.04
CA ALA A 49 10.32 -0.28 7.36
C ALA A 49 10.85 -1.08 8.56
N LEU A 50 10.09 -1.17 9.64
CA LEU A 50 10.48 -1.96 10.82
C LEU A 50 10.61 -3.45 10.49
N ALA A 51 9.73 -3.99 9.65
CA ALA A 51 9.81 -5.37 9.22
C ALA A 51 11.09 -5.66 8.42
N ARG A 52 11.54 -4.71 7.58
CA ARG A 52 12.84 -4.80 6.88
C ARG A 52 14.01 -4.72 7.85
N ASP A 53 13.96 -3.80 8.81
CA ASP A 53 15.03 -3.63 9.81
C ASP A 53 15.18 -4.87 10.70
N PHE A 54 14.09 -5.59 10.95
CA PHE A 54 14.10 -6.87 11.68
C PHE A 54 14.36 -8.09 10.80
N GLY A 55 14.46 -7.93 9.48
CA GLY A 55 14.70 -9.04 8.54
C GLY A 55 13.50 -9.97 8.33
N GLU A 56 12.28 -9.52 8.62
CA GLU A 56 11.04 -10.31 8.47
C GLU A 56 10.52 -10.32 7.02
N VAL A 57 11.00 -9.40 6.18
CA VAL A 57 10.62 -9.30 4.76
C VAL A 57 11.86 -9.19 3.91
N GLU A 58 12.12 -10.19 3.07
CA GLU A 58 13.03 -10.05 1.94
C GLU A 58 12.32 -9.28 0.82
N VAL A 59 12.74 -8.05 0.59
CA VAL A 59 12.30 -7.30 -0.58
C VAL A 59 13.06 -7.90 -1.78
N PRO A 60 12.39 -8.52 -2.77
CA PRO A 60 13.08 -8.84 -4.02
C PRO A 60 13.66 -7.53 -4.59
N PRO A 61 14.91 -7.54 -5.09
CA PRO A 61 15.54 -6.32 -5.59
C PRO A 61 14.57 -5.67 -6.57
N ALA A 62 14.28 -4.40 -6.31
CA ALA A 62 13.19 -3.63 -6.89
C ALA A 62 12.82 -4.12 -8.29
N ALA A 63 11.54 -4.43 -8.51
CA ALA A 63 10.98 -4.43 -9.85
C ALA A 63 11.21 -3.03 -10.45
N GLY A 64 12.36 -2.85 -11.11
CA GLY A 64 12.79 -1.70 -11.91
C GLY A 64 13.12 -0.42 -11.14
N VAL A 65 14.39 -0.24 -10.75
CA VAL A 65 14.97 1.11 -10.65
C VAL A 65 16.29 1.12 -11.43
N GLU A 66 16.18 1.40 -12.71
CA GLU A 66 17.24 2.04 -13.50
C GLU A 66 16.73 3.44 -13.85
N GLY A 67 17.50 4.48 -13.51
CA GLY A 67 17.22 5.86 -13.96
C GLY A 67 17.16 6.89 -12.84
N ASP A 68 18.26 7.62 -12.72
CA ASP A 68 18.43 8.98 -12.21
C ASP A 68 17.22 9.93 -12.33
N GLY A 69 16.90 10.61 -11.22
CA GLY A 69 16.26 11.93 -11.23
C GLY A 69 14.73 11.95 -11.33
N GLU A 70 14.12 12.60 -10.33
CA GLU A 70 12.74 13.11 -10.30
C GLU A 70 11.64 12.12 -9.92
N ALA A 71 11.07 12.34 -8.73
CA ALA A 71 9.86 11.71 -8.24
C ALA A 71 8.67 12.08 -9.15
N THR A 72 8.51 11.33 -10.24
CA THR A 72 7.27 11.36 -11.01
C THR A 72 6.33 10.31 -10.45
N ILE A 73 5.15 10.77 -10.03
CA ILE A 73 3.98 9.94 -9.74
C ILE A 73 3.62 9.23 -11.06
N SER A 74 4.27 8.09 -11.33
CA SER A 74 3.93 7.24 -12.47
C SER A 74 2.72 6.39 -12.08
N CYS A 75 1.60 7.11 -11.97
CA CYS A 75 0.29 6.51 -11.93
C CYS A 75 0.16 5.62 -13.18
N GLY A 76 0.26 4.30 -13.01
CA GLY A 76 0.04 3.28 -14.04
C GLY A 76 -1.37 3.30 -14.67
N ILE A 77 -2.17 4.32 -14.35
CA ILE A 77 -3.46 4.60 -14.97
C ILE A 77 -3.33 4.98 -16.44
N ARG A 78 -2.26 5.66 -16.87
CA ARG A 78 -2.17 6.13 -18.27
C ARG A 78 -2.19 4.98 -19.28
N GLY A 79 -1.49 3.87 -19.02
CA GLY A 79 -1.51 2.70 -19.90
C GLY A 79 -2.73 1.79 -19.73
N LEU A 80 -3.46 1.90 -18.61
CA LEU A 80 -4.64 1.08 -18.33
C LEU A 80 -5.85 1.54 -19.14
N ALA A 81 -6.02 2.85 -19.32
CA ALA A 81 -7.10 3.42 -20.13
C ALA A 81 -6.99 3.01 -21.61
N ASP A 82 -5.77 3.06 -22.18
CA ASP A 82 -5.52 2.65 -23.56
C ASP A 82 -5.74 1.15 -23.76
N LYS A 83 -5.35 0.32 -22.78
CA LYS A 83 -5.63 -1.12 -22.78
C LYS A 83 -7.13 -1.41 -22.71
N ALA A 84 -7.85 -0.72 -21.82
CA ALA A 84 -9.30 -0.87 -21.69
C ALA A 84 -10.01 -0.51 -23.00
N ALA A 85 -9.61 0.60 -23.65
CA ALA A 85 -10.16 1.03 -24.93
C ALA A 85 -9.85 0.04 -26.07
N GLY A 86 -8.65 -0.55 -26.11
CA GLY A 86 -8.27 -1.55 -27.11
C GLY A 86 -8.96 -2.92 -26.93
N THR A 87 -9.25 -3.32 -25.68
CA THR A 87 -9.94 -4.59 -25.39
C THR A 87 -11.45 -4.50 -25.45
N ALA A 88 -12.03 -3.30 -25.31
CA ALA A 88 -13.46 -3.05 -25.40
C ALA A 88 -13.94 -3.02 -26.87
N GLY A 89 -13.54 -4.01 -27.66
CA GLY A 89 -14.02 -4.20 -29.01
C GLY A 89 -15.55 -4.34 -29.04
N ASP A 90 -16.20 -3.40 -29.71
CA ASP A 90 -17.52 -3.46 -30.35
C ASP A 90 -18.73 -3.86 -29.48
N CYS A 91 -18.64 -3.74 -28.15
CA CYS A 91 -19.76 -4.05 -27.27
C CYS A 91 -20.81 -2.91 -27.16
N CYS A 92 -20.50 -1.69 -27.64
CA CYS A 92 -21.34 -0.50 -27.41
C CYS A 92 -21.62 0.39 -28.64
N THR A 93 -21.39 -0.10 -29.86
CA THR A 93 -21.73 0.60 -31.11
C THR A 93 -23.02 0.01 -31.70
N PRO A 94 -24.12 0.78 -31.82
CA PRO A 94 -25.31 0.27 -32.47
C PRO A 94 -25.02 0.04 -33.96
N LYS A 95 -25.19 -1.19 -34.44
CA LYS A 95 -25.08 -1.51 -35.87
C LYS A 95 -26.23 -0.84 -36.62
N LYS A 96 -25.91 -0.15 -37.72
CA LYS A 96 -26.88 0.46 -38.64
C LYS A 96 -27.81 -0.58 -39.26
#